data_AF-A0A2D9TTE9-F1
#
_entry.id   AF-A0A2D9TTE9-F1
#
_cell.length_a   1.000
_cell.length_b   1.000
_cell.length_c   1.000
_cell.angle_alpha   90.00
_cell.angle_beta   90.00
_cell.angle_gamma   90.00
#
_symmetry.space_group_name_H-M   'P 1'
#
loop_
_entity.id
_entity.type
_entity.pdbx_description
1 polymer ?
#
loop_
_entity_poly.entity_id
_entity_poly.type
_entity_poly.pdbx_seq_one_letter_code
_entity_poly.pdbx_strand_id
1 'polypeptide(L)'
;MSTVSVAEPEPGQVAIPHPPSNSFALDSAELNSDPFHDYPQLKDQYVPYVEPGYVDRSVRYLLSSRRSISSAVSLMGERMDAYFAGEQYVIEENNTYLRLRLSQKWIEGGHLEPEMDYKFRLDLPGTKERYRLVLAYQEDNEQSLEERTIPSEAAGPPQEQSLFAGLLRTLGDVGGDWETKLSAGIKVKLPPDPFVRAVGKRFASLGELWEFELRSGVEWFNSSGVHAETDFIFERLVGENLLFRSATLFDWRDEDDTLEFGQKWSLYDELSPRDAIAYHLGVYGNSYSHSRINTYFISADYRRDLYKDWLYMNLVPELAFPRKEGFSGVASITVSFEIFFR
;
A
#
# COMPACT_ATOMS: atom_id res chain seq x y z
N MET A 1 -64.82 22.96 -45.92
CA MET A 1 -64.67 23.88 -47.06
C MET A 1 -65.02 25.29 -46.60
N SER A 2 -64.30 26.29 -47.12
CA SER A 2 -64.69 27.70 -47.34
C SER A 2 -65.70 28.33 -46.36
N THR A 3 -65.26 29.09 -45.35
CA THR A 3 -65.08 30.58 -45.37
C THR A 3 -66.35 31.40 -45.57
N VAL A 4 -66.57 32.41 -44.71
CA VAL A 4 -66.71 33.84 -45.09
C VAL A 4 -66.64 34.71 -43.81
N SER A 5 -66.22 35.96 -43.99
CA SER A 5 -65.96 37.00 -42.98
C SER A 5 -67.19 37.90 -42.72
N VAL A 6 -67.12 38.82 -41.75
CA VAL A 6 -67.24 40.30 -41.95
C VAL A 6 -67.78 41.05 -40.71
N ALA A 7 -66.92 41.95 -40.20
CA ALA A 7 -67.11 43.31 -39.62
C ALA A 7 -68.11 43.64 -38.48
N GLU A 8 -67.70 44.69 -37.74
CA GLU A 8 -68.31 45.35 -36.57
C GLU A 8 -69.60 46.14 -36.87
N PRO A 9 -70.31 46.62 -35.82
CA PRO A 9 -70.26 48.07 -35.57
C PRO A 9 -70.29 48.54 -34.09
N GLU A 10 -69.77 49.75 -33.86
CA GLU A 10 -70.01 50.66 -32.71
C GLU A 10 -71.32 51.49 -32.89
N PRO A 11 -71.72 52.45 -32.01
CA PRO A 11 -71.47 52.67 -30.57
C PRO A 11 -72.77 52.93 -29.74
N GLY A 12 -72.68 53.21 -28.43
CA GLY A 12 -73.82 53.66 -27.59
C GLY A 12 -73.40 54.47 -26.35
N GLN A 13 -74.19 55.46 -25.92
CA GLN A 13 -73.76 56.55 -25.03
C GLN A 13 -74.47 56.63 -23.65
N VAL A 14 -73.70 57.03 -22.62
CA VAL A 14 -74.09 57.70 -21.35
C VAL A 14 -74.97 56.98 -20.29
N ALA A 15 -74.37 56.71 -19.12
CA ALA A 15 -74.88 57.15 -17.80
C ALA A 15 -73.77 57.07 -16.72
N ILE A 16 -73.81 57.98 -15.72
CA ILE A 16 -72.74 58.16 -14.71
C ILE A 16 -73.02 57.37 -13.43
N PRO A 17 -72.03 56.66 -12.86
CA PRO A 17 -72.04 56.29 -11.45
C PRO A 17 -70.77 56.71 -10.67
N HIS A 18 -70.98 57.27 -9.48
CA HIS A 18 -70.07 57.19 -8.32
C HIS A 18 -70.76 56.31 -7.25
N PRO A 19 -70.07 55.73 -6.25
CA PRO A 19 -68.64 55.38 -6.12
C PRO A 19 -68.51 53.82 -5.97
N PRO A 20 -67.42 53.20 -5.45
CA PRO A 20 -66.78 53.49 -4.16
C PRO A 20 -65.32 53.95 -4.27
N SER A 21 -64.86 54.64 -3.23
CA SER A 21 -63.46 54.93 -3.00
C SER A 21 -62.68 53.64 -2.67
N ASN A 22 -62.07 53.02 -3.67
CA ASN A 22 -60.88 52.21 -3.46
C ASN A 22 -59.72 52.87 -4.17
N SER A 23 -58.92 53.58 -3.39
CA SER A 23 -57.59 54.01 -3.79
C SER A 23 -56.73 52.77 -3.98
N PHE A 24 -56.63 52.29 -5.23
CA PHE A 24 -55.38 51.73 -5.70
C PHE A 24 -54.39 52.88 -5.80
N ALA A 25 -53.89 53.29 -4.62
CA ALA A 25 -52.52 53.73 -4.56
C ALA A 25 -51.71 52.54 -5.10
N LEU A 26 -51.23 52.69 -6.33
CA LEU A 26 -50.01 51.99 -6.74
C LEU A 26 -49.00 52.42 -5.68
N ASP A 27 -48.64 51.48 -4.79
CA ASP A 27 -47.73 51.81 -3.71
C ASP A 27 -46.44 52.32 -4.36
N SER A 28 -46.02 53.51 -3.95
CA SER A 28 -44.75 54.08 -4.41
C SER A 28 -43.55 53.24 -3.97
N ALA A 29 -43.76 52.25 -3.10
CA ALA A 29 -42.85 51.14 -2.85
C ALA A 29 -42.74 50.13 -4.02
N GLU A 30 -43.84 49.71 -4.66
CA GLU A 30 -43.81 48.64 -5.69
C GLU A 30 -43.32 49.11 -7.06
N LEU A 31 -43.50 50.40 -7.41
CA LEU A 31 -42.88 50.95 -8.63
C LEU A 31 -41.37 51.24 -8.47
N ASN A 32 -40.85 51.19 -7.23
CA ASN A 32 -39.44 51.35 -6.88
C ASN A 32 -38.79 50.03 -6.40
N SER A 33 -39.53 48.93 -6.28
CA SER A 33 -38.97 47.65 -5.87
C SER A 33 -38.18 47.04 -7.03
N ASP A 34 -36.91 46.74 -6.77
CA ASP A 34 -35.99 46.12 -7.71
C ASP A 34 -36.56 44.77 -8.19
N PRO A 35 -36.82 44.58 -9.50
CA PRO A 35 -37.34 43.30 -10.02
C PRO A 35 -36.36 42.14 -9.88
N PHE A 36 -35.12 42.39 -9.43
CA PHE A 36 -34.12 41.39 -9.08
C PHE A 36 -33.91 41.21 -7.57
N HIS A 37 -34.80 41.74 -6.72
CA HIS A 37 -34.76 41.56 -5.25
C HIS A 37 -34.57 40.09 -4.84
N ASP A 38 -35.25 39.17 -5.51
CA ASP A 38 -35.23 37.73 -5.19
C ASP A 38 -34.11 36.94 -5.90
N TYR A 39 -33.27 37.61 -6.70
CA TYR A 39 -32.04 37.02 -7.23
C TYR A 39 -30.88 37.30 -6.26
N PRO A 40 -30.03 36.29 -5.95
CA PRO A 40 -28.89 36.48 -5.06
C PRO A 40 -27.95 37.53 -5.65
N GLN A 41 -27.71 38.62 -4.93
CA GLN A 41 -26.83 39.68 -5.42
C GLN A 41 -25.37 39.22 -5.37
N LEU A 42 -24.48 39.89 -6.11
CA LEU A 42 -23.06 39.50 -6.16
C LEU A 42 -22.43 39.43 -4.75
N LYS A 43 -22.87 40.30 -3.84
CA LYS A 43 -22.45 40.34 -2.42
C LYS A 43 -22.88 39.11 -1.60
N ASP A 44 -23.95 38.44 -2.01
CA ASP A 44 -24.53 37.28 -1.34
C ASP A 44 -23.85 35.97 -1.82
N GLN A 45 -23.20 36.00 -2.99
CA GLN A 45 -22.28 34.96 -3.47
C GLN A 45 -20.81 35.24 -3.12
N TYR A 46 -20.45 36.50 -2.82
CA TYR A 46 -19.07 36.89 -2.51
C TYR A 46 -18.78 36.73 -1.02
N VAL A 47 -18.28 35.56 -0.63
CA VAL A 47 -17.62 35.39 0.68
C VAL A 47 -16.32 36.19 0.64
N PRO A 48 -16.17 37.28 1.43
CA PRO A 48 -14.94 38.06 1.40
C PRO A 48 -13.78 37.20 1.93
N TYR A 49 -12.67 37.18 1.20
CA TYR A 49 -11.44 36.57 1.68
C TYR A 49 -10.90 37.41 2.85
N VAL A 50 -11.29 37.05 4.07
CA VAL A 50 -10.76 37.66 5.29
C VAL A 50 -9.30 37.22 5.42
N GLU A 51 -8.36 38.14 5.19
CA GLU A 51 -6.94 37.81 5.36
C GLU A 51 -6.68 37.31 6.79
N PRO A 52 -6.09 36.12 6.97
CA PRO A 52 -6.00 35.49 8.29
C PRO A 52 -5.13 36.33 9.24
N GLY A 53 -5.68 36.72 10.38
CA GLY A 53 -4.99 37.55 11.37
C GLY A 53 -3.72 36.88 11.92
N TYR A 54 -2.75 37.71 12.33
CA TYR A 54 -1.40 37.25 12.71
C TYR A 54 -1.36 36.13 13.78
N VAL A 55 -2.33 36.07 14.71
CA VAL A 55 -2.41 35.01 15.74
C VAL A 55 -2.90 33.67 15.16
N ASP A 56 -3.94 33.68 14.34
CA ASP A 56 -4.51 32.47 13.72
C ASP A 56 -3.55 31.88 12.66
N ARG A 57 -2.77 32.76 12.02
CA ARG A 57 -1.62 32.44 11.17
C ARG A 57 -0.44 31.81 11.93
N SER A 58 -0.38 31.92 13.26
CA SER A 58 0.64 31.26 14.12
C SER A 58 0.14 29.95 14.75
N VAL A 59 -1.13 29.89 15.13
CA VAL A 59 -1.72 28.71 15.80
C VAL A 59 -1.84 27.52 14.84
N ARG A 60 -2.38 27.73 13.63
CA ARG A 60 -2.41 26.65 12.61
C ARG A 60 -1.01 26.24 12.14
N TYR A 61 -0.07 27.18 12.12
CA TYR A 61 1.34 26.95 11.75
C TYR A 61 2.04 26.00 12.74
N LEU A 62 1.85 26.16 14.05
CA LEU A 62 2.31 25.16 15.04
C LEU A 62 1.61 23.79 14.92
N LEU A 63 0.32 23.79 14.59
CA LEU A 63 -0.52 22.58 14.61
C LEU A 63 -0.39 21.70 13.36
N SER A 64 0.15 22.22 12.25
CA SER A 64 0.54 21.43 11.08
C SER A 64 2.06 21.18 10.99
N SER A 65 2.90 22.12 11.43
CA SER A 65 4.37 21.92 11.42
C SER A 65 4.84 20.73 12.25
N ARG A 66 4.05 20.26 13.23
CA ARG A 66 4.32 19.04 14.00
C ARG A 66 3.62 17.79 13.45
N ARG A 67 2.59 17.96 12.62
CA ARG A 67 1.71 16.88 12.14
C ARG A 67 2.33 16.05 11.02
N SER A 68 3.25 16.65 10.24
CA SER A 68 3.80 16.02 9.04
C SER A 68 5.31 16.24 8.83
N ILE A 69 6.07 16.66 9.86
CA ILE A 69 7.54 16.45 9.89
C ILE A 69 7.89 14.95 9.98
N SER A 70 6.89 14.06 10.00
CA SER A 70 6.23 13.48 11.20
C SER A 70 5.24 12.38 10.79
N SER A 71 4.87 12.27 9.51
CA SER A 71 4.77 10.94 8.91
C SER A 71 6.21 10.45 8.77
N ALA A 72 6.71 9.88 9.88
CA ALA A 72 7.91 10.46 10.48
C ALA A 72 9.20 10.17 9.73
N VAL A 73 9.86 11.25 9.26
CA VAL A 73 10.96 11.26 8.28
C VAL A 73 10.69 10.26 7.15
N SER A 74 9.48 10.40 6.58
CA SER A 74 8.83 9.56 5.58
C SER A 74 9.00 8.07 5.87
N LEU A 75 8.42 7.62 6.98
CA LEU A 75 8.41 6.23 7.46
C LEU A 75 9.83 5.64 7.57
N MET A 76 10.70 6.42 8.19
CA MET A 76 12.16 6.33 8.19
C MET A 76 12.76 5.88 6.85
N GLY A 77 12.66 6.78 5.88
CA GLY A 77 13.02 6.55 4.49
C GLY A 77 12.03 5.69 3.69
N GLU A 78 11.05 5.07 4.35
CA GLU A 78 10.01 4.12 3.87
C GLU A 78 10.51 2.66 3.77
N ARG A 79 11.72 2.46 4.30
CA ARG A 79 12.73 1.81 3.48
C ARG A 79 13.85 1.35 4.43
N MET A 80 14.66 2.18 5.10
CA MET A 80 15.44 3.29 4.50
C MET A 80 15.95 2.92 3.10
N ASP A 81 16.11 1.62 2.88
CA ASP A 81 16.63 1.02 1.66
C ASP A 81 15.81 -0.22 1.20
N ALA A 82 14.59 -0.43 1.75
CA ALA A 82 13.91 -1.74 1.85
C ALA A 82 14.87 -2.78 2.46
N TYR A 83 15.57 -2.32 3.50
CA TYR A 83 16.73 -2.92 4.13
C TYR A 83 17.76 -3.51 3.13
N PHE A 84 18.57 -2.59 2.61
CA PHE A 84 19.15 -2.50 1.26
C PHE A 84 18.68 -3.53 0.22
N ALA A 85 17.37 -3.53 -0.04
CA ALA A 85 16.61 -4.33 -1.02
C ALA A 85 16.76 -5.86 -0.92
N GLY A 86 17.07 -6.37 0.27
CA GLY A 86 17.14 -7.81 0.56
C GLY A 86 15.78 -8.47 0.86
N GLU A 87 14.79 -7.71 1.36
CA GLU A 87 13.47 -8.22 1.74
C GLU A 87 12.64 -8.73 0.53
N GLN A 88 11.78 -9.73 0.75
CA GLN A 88 10.96 -10.36 -0.32
C GLN A 88 9.85 -9.45 -0.89
N TYR A 89 9.54 -8.30 -0.26
CA TYR A 89 8.52 -7.35 -0.75
C TYR A 89 8.96 -6.48 -1.94
N VAL A 90 10.14 -6.74 -2.51
CA VAL A 90 10.71 -6.04 -3.70
C VAL A 90 9.96 -6.33 -5.03
N ILE A 91 8.81 -7.02 -4.99
CA ILE A 91 7.86 -7.12 -6.12
C ILE A 91 7.35 -5.73 -6.57
N GLU A 92 7.56 -4.70 -5.77
CA GLU A 92 6.91 -3.39 -5.90
C GLU A 92 7.70 -2.34 -6.68
N GLU A 93 9.00 -2.51 -6.91
CA GLU A 93 9.76 -1.61 -7.79
C GLU A 93 9.40 -1.84 -9.27
N ASN A 94 9.14 -0.73 -9.95
CA ASN A 94 8.75 -0.62 -11.36
C ASN A 94 9.96 -0.68 -12.31
N ASN A 95 10.97 -1.49 -11.94
CA ASN A 95 12.34 -1.47 -12.48
C ASN A 95 12.78 -2.86 -12.97
N THR A 96 13.75 -2.87 -13.89
CA THR A 96 14.47 -4.08 -14.31
C THR A 96 15.60 -4.35 -13.32
N TYR A 97 15.83 -5.59 -12.93
CA TYR A 97 16.96 -5.98 -12.08
C TYR A 97 17.36 -7.45 -12.22
N LEU A 98 18.59 -7.75 -11.80
CA LEU A 98 19.09 -9.09 -11.50
C LEU A 98 19.69 -9.07 -10.08
N ARG A 99 19.29 -10.01 -9.24
CA ARG A 99 19.85 -10.26 -7.90
C ARG A 99 20.48 -11.64 -7.88
N LEU A 100 21.69 -11.74 -7.37
CA LEU A 100 22.37 -13.00 -7.03
C LEU A 100 22.66 -12.99 -5.53
N ARG A 101 22.26 -14.04 -4.80
CA ARG A 101 22.52 -14.22 -3.37
C ARG A 101 23.24 -15.54 -3.16
N LEU A 102 24.36 -15.51 -2.45
CA LEU A 102 25.07 -16.70 -1.96
C LEU A 102 24.95 -16.72 -0.44
N SER A 103 24.32 -17.75 0.11
CA SER A 103 24.06 -17.92 1.54
C SER A 103 24.77 -19.15 2.09
N GLN A 104 25.08 -19.10 3.38
CA GLN A 104 25.64 -20.19 4.14
C GLN A 104 24.97 -20.18 5.52
N LYS A 105 24.13 -21.18 5.78
CA LYS A 105 23.48 -21.39 7.07
C LYS A 105 24.26 -22.42 7.89
N TRP A 106 24.37 -22.19 9.19
CA TRP A 106 24.88 -23.13 10.18
C TRP A 106 23.82 -23.30 11.26
N ILE A 107 23.35 -24.53 11.47
CA ILE A 107 22.32 -24.87 12.45
C ILE A 107 22.95 -25.72 13.56
N GLU A 108 22.55 -25.50 14.80
CA GLU A 108 22.96 -26.31 15.95
C GLU A 108 22.65 -27.80 15.73
N GLY A 109 23.69 -28.63 15.75
CA GLY A 109 23.59 -30.08 15.46
C GLY A 109 23.41 -30.45 13.98
N GLY A 110 23.38 -29.47 13.06
CA GLY A 110 23.09 -29.66 11.64
C GLY A 110 24.32 -29.77 10.71
N HIS A 111 24.04 -29.73 9.40
CA HIS A 111 25.04 -29.76 8.33
C HIS A 111 25.34 -28.36 7.77
N LEU A 112 26.43 -28.29 6.99
CA LEU A 112 26.87 -27.09 6.28
C LEU A 112 26.24 -27.11 4.87
N GLU A 113 25.24 -26.28 4.63
CA GLU A 113 24.51 -26.24 3.36
C GLU A 113 24.79 -24.92 2.64
N PRO A 114 25.60 -24.92 1.56
CA PRO A 114 25.85 -23.73 0.75
C PRO A 114 24.71 -23.52 -0.25
N GLU A 115 24.19 -22.30 -0.29
CA GLU A 115 22.90 -21.98 -0.89
C GLU A 115 23.03 -20.85 -1.91
N MET A 116 22.35 -20.93 -3.05
CA MET A 116 22.41 -19.89 -4.10
C MET A 116 21.02 -19.56 -4.63
N ASP A 117 20.61 -18.30 -4.45
CA ASP A 117 19.36 -17.72 -4.98
C ASP A 117 19.68 -16.75 -6.12
N TYR A 118 18.84 -16.75 -7.16
CA TYR A 118 18.90 -15.78 -8.25
C TYR A 118 17.51 -15.32 -8.64
N LYS A 119 17.31 -13.99 -8.68
CA LYS A 119 16.03 -13.38 -9.06
C LYS A 119 16.24 -12.38 -10.18
N PHE A 120 15.33 -12.39 -11.15
CA PHE A 120 15.41 -11.54 -12.33
C PHE A 120 14.05 -10.90 -12.60
N ARG A 121 14.05 -9.63 -13.01
CA ARG A 121 12.85 -8.94 -13.48
C ARG A 121 13.22 -8.03 -14.63
N LEU A 122 12.43 -8.06 -15.69
CA LEU A 122 12.53 -7.18 -16.85
C LEU A 122 11.18 -6.49 -17.07
N ASP A 123 11.18 -5.17 -17.00
CA ASP A 123 10.03 -4.31 -17.28
C ASP A 123 10.23 -3.61 -18.63
N LEU A 124 9.32 -3.88 -19.58
CA LEU A 124 9.45 -3.42 -20.96
C LEU A 124 8.48 -2.26 -21.27
N PRO A 125 8.97 -1.03 -21.51
CA PRO A 125 8.15 0.18 -21.70
C PRO A 125 7.48 0.27 -23.08
N GLY A 126 7.47 -0.80 -23.88
CA GLY A 126 6.94 -0.82 -25.26
C GLY A 126 5.41 -0.74 -25.37
N THR A 127 4.70 -0.58 -24.26
CA THR A 127 3.25 -0.49 -24.18
C THR A 127 2.81 0.91 -23.73
N LYS A 128 1.62 1.36 -24.16
CA LYS A 128 1.08 2.67 -23.74
C LYS A 128 1.08 2.73 -22.20
N GLU A 129 1.61 3.82 -21.63
CA GLU A 129 2.01 4.09 -20.23
C GLU A 129 1.13 3.57 -19.07
N ARG A 130 -0.07 3.04 -19.36
CA ARG A 130 -1.03 2.44 -18.42
C ARG A 130 -0.88 0.93 -18.25
N TYR A 131 -0.09 0.27 -19.08
CA TYR A 131 0.20 -1.16 -19.02
C TYR A 131 1.70 -1.36 -19.25
N ARG A 132 2.26 -2.42 -18.66
CA ARG A 132 3.67 -2.81 -18.78
C ARG A 132 3.77 -4.30 -19.04
N LEU A 133 4.76 -4.72 -19.83
CA LEU A 133 5.08 -6.14 -20.03
C LEU A 133 6.21 -6.51 -19.08
N VAL A 134 5.95 -7.50 -18.21
CA VAL A 134 6.88 -7.96 -17.17
C VAL A 134 7.26 -9.41 -17.45
N LEU A 135 8.57 -9.68 -17.40
CA LEU A 135 9.15 -11.02 -17.37
C LEU A 135 9.94 -11.16 -16.07
N ALA A 136 9.52 -12.04 -15.16
CA ALA A 136 10.12 -12.19 -13.84
C ALA A 136 10.48 -13.65 -13.55
N TYR A 137 11.69 -13.92 -13.08
CA TYR A 137 12.08 -15.19 -12.47
C TYR A 137 12.20 -14.98 -10.97
N GLN A 138 11.31 -15.60 -10.21
CA GLN A 138 11.15 -15.37 -8.78
C GLN A 138 10.56 -16.61 -8.08
N GLU A 139 10.53 -16.54 -6.75
CA GLU A 139 9.74 -17.41 -5.89
C GLU A 139 8.31 -17.55 -6.39
N ASP A 140 7.79 -18.78 -6.33
CA ASP A 140 6.35 -18.98 -6.41
C ASP A 140 5.70 -18.90 -5.02
N ASN A 141 4.38 -18.71 -5.01
CA ASN A 141 3.56 -18.61 -3.81
C ASN A 141 3.34 -19.97 -3.11
N GLU A 142 4.22 -20.95 -3.34
CA GLU A 142 4.18 -22.28 -2.71
C GLU A 142 4.91 -22.28 -1.34
N GLN A 143 5.82 -21.33 -1.07
CA GLN A 143 6.51 -21.20 0.23
C GLN A 143 5.56 -20.79 1.36
N SER A 144 5.65 -21.44 2.53
CA SER A 144 4.90 -21.09 3.74
C SER A 144 5.20 -19.66 4.24
N LEU A 145 4.29 -19.11 5.04
CA LEU A 145 4.45 -17.82 5.69
C LEU A 145 5.70 -17.78 6.58
N GLU A 146 6.03 -18.89 7.25
CA GLU A 146 7.25 -19.04 8.05
C GLU A 146 8.51 -18.88 7.20
N GLU A 147 8.63 -19.62 6.10
CA GLU A 147 9.77 -19.59 5.19
C GLU A 147 9.96 -18.21 4.53
N ARG A 148 8.86 -17.49 4.26
CA ARG A 148 8.88 -16.14 3.67
C ARG A 148 9.30 -15.04 4.66
N THR A 149 9.14 -15.24 5.97
CA THR A 149 9.17 -14.11 6.94
C THR A 149 10.12 -14.29 8.12
N ILE A 150 10.60 -15.50 8.39
CA ILE A 150 11.72 -15.77 9.30
C ILE A 150 13.04 -15.42 8.57
N PRO A 151 13.87 -14.49 9.09
CA PRO A 151 15.07 -14.03 8.38
C PRO A 151 16.08 -15.13 8.03
N SER A 152 16.29 -16.14 8.87
CA SER A 152 17.22 -17.23 8.56
C SER A 152 16.71 -18.18 7.46
N GLU A 153 15.40 -18.28 7.25
CA GLU A 153 14.77 -19.11 6.20
C GLU A 153 14.67 -18.32 4.89
N ALA A 154 14.21 -17.06 4.95
CA ALA A 154 14.13 -16.15 3.81
C ALA A 154 15.51 -15.74 3.23
N ALA A 155 16.60 -16.08 3.92
CA ALA A 155 17.97 -15.98 3.43
C ALA A 155 18.40 -17.18 2.55
N GLY A 156 17.74 -18.34 2.68
CA GLY A 156 18.02 -19.54 1.89
C GLY A 156 17.48 -19.47 0.46
N PRO A 157 17.67 -20.54 -0.33
CA PRO A 157 17.13 -20.67 -1.66
C PRO A 157 15.69 -21.20 -1.54
N PRO A 158 14.71 -20.57 -2.19
CA PRO A 158 13.34 -21.03 -2.12
C PRO A 158 13.17 -22.39 -2.80
N GLN A 159 12.22 -23.17 -2.31
CA GLN A 159 11.99 -24.55 -2.76
C GLN A 159 11.61 -24.63 -4.25
N GLU A 160 10.81 -23.67 -4.75
CA GLU A 160 10.53 -23.50 -6.17
C GLU A 160 10.76 -22.04 -6.63
N GLN A 161 11.34 -21.91 -7.83
CA GLN A 161 11.44 -20.64 -8.56
C GLN A 161 10.92 -20.82 -9.99
N SER A 162 10.12 -19.86 -10.44
CA SER A 162 9.43 -19.95 -11.73
C SER A 162 9.54 -18.67 -12.55
N LEU A 163 9.49 -18.86 -13.87
CA LEU A 163 9.45 -17.76 -14.83
C LEU A 163 8.00 -17.37 -15.08
N PHE A 164 7.66 -16.10 -14.85
CA PHE A 164 6.35 -15.51 -15.08
C PHE A 164 6.45 -14.49 -16.21
N ALA A 165 5.55 -14.58 -17.19
CA ALA A 165 5.43 -13.60 -18.26
C ALA A 165 4.00 -13.04 -18.28
N GLY A 166 3.85 -11.71 -18.16
CA GLY A 166 2.52 -11.11 -18.01
C GLY A 166 2.46 -9.61 -18.20
N LEU A 167 1.23 -9.09 -18.19
CA LEU A 167 0.94 -7.66 -18.18
C LEU A 167 0.69 -7.19 -16.75
N LEU A 168 1.30 -6.07 -16.37
CA LEU A 168 1.10 -5.36 -15.11
C LEU A 168 0.43 -4.01 -15.38
N ARG A 169 -0.50 -3.61 -14.51
CA ARG A 169 -1.06 -2.26 -14.43
C ARG A 169 -1.15 -1.81 -12.99
N THR A 170 -0.49 -0.70 -12.68
CA THR A 170 -0.62 -0.01 -11.39
C THR A 170 -1.67 1.10 -11.49
N LEU A 171 -2.45 1.25 -10.42
CA LEU A 171 -3.46 2.27 -10.20
C LEU A 171 -3.13 2.94 -8.86
N GLY A 172 -3.05 4.26 -8.82
CA GLY A 172 -2.91 5.03 -7.59
C GLY A 172 -4.03 6.07 -7.49
N ASP A 173 -4.35 6.50 -6.28
CA ASP A 173 -5.20 7.66 -6.06
C ASP A 173 -4.38 8.98 -6.08
N VAL A 174 -5.06 10.12 -5.99
CA VAL A 174 -4.39 11.44 -6.02
C VAL A 174 -3.81 11.81 -4.64
N GLY A 175 -4.26 11.15 -3.56
CA GLY A 175 -3.73 11.35 -2.21
C GLY A 175 -2.43 10.58 -1.92
N GLY A 176 -2.15 9.51 -2.65
CA GLY A 176 -1.09 8.54 -2.29
C GLY A 176 -1.52 7.56 -1.20
N ASP A 177 -2.78 7.66 -0.78
CA ASP A 177 -3.43 6.89 0.27
C ASP A 177 -3.74 5.44 -0.16
N TRP A 178 -3.78 5.19 -1.47
CA TRP A 178 -4.19 3.90 -2.05
C TRP A 178 -3.41 3.54 -3.31
N GLU A 179 -2.89 2.30 -3.36
CA GLU A 179 -2.32 1.70 -4.57
C GLU A 179 -3.05 0.39 -4.90
N THR A 180 -3.18 0.04 -6.19
CA THR A 180 -3.60 -1.28 -6.65
C THR A 180 -2.78 -1.72 -7.86
N LYS A 181 -2.15 -2.89 -7.75
CA LYS A 181 -1.44 -3.58 -8.83
C LYS A 181 -2.33 -4.71 -9.35
N LEU A 182 -2.63 -4.68 -10.64
CA LEU A 182 -3.39 -5.72 -11.36
C LEU A 182 -2.46 -6.38 -12.38
N SER A 183 -2.33 -7.71 -12.30
CA SER A 183 -1.47 -8.50 -13.17
C SER A 183 -2.22 -9.68 -13.79
N ALA A 184 -1.88 -10.03 -15.01
CA ALA A 184 -2.36 -11.25 -15.68
C ALA A 184 -1.27 -11.81 -16.60
N GLY A 185 -1.04 -13.11 -16.58
CA GLY A 185 0.09 -13.73 -17.29
C GLY A 185 0.08 -15.25 -17.26
N ILE A 186 1.27 -15.83 -17.42
CA ILE A 186 1.52 -17.28 -17.44
C ILE A 186 2.77 -17.61 -16.59
N LYS A 187 2.66 -18.56 -15.64
CA LYS A 187 3.78 -19.32 -15.05
C LYS A 187 4.28 -20.27 -16.15
N VAL A 188 5.49 -20.02 -16.65
CA VAL A 188 6.10 -20.70 -17.81
C VAL A 188 6.62 -22.08 -17.37
N LYS A 189 5.68 -22.99 -17.16
CA LYS A 189 5.91 -24.44 -17.00
C LYS A 189 5.19 -25.21 -18.12
N LEU A 190 5.31 -26.54 -18.13
CA LEU A 190 4.61 -27.41 -19.08
C LEU A 190 3.73 -28.41 -18.29
N PRO A 191 2.39 -28.37 -18.40
CA PRO A 191 1.58 -27.46 -19.22
C PRO A 191 1.66 -25.99 -18.75
N PRO A 192 1.44 -25.00 -19.64
CA PRO A 192 1.42 -23.59 -19.25
C PRO A 192 0.31 -23.29 -18.26
N ASP A 193 0.60 -22.45 -17.28
CA ASP A 193 -0.28 -22.19 -16.14
C ASP A 193 -0.63 -20.70 -16.07
N PRO A 194 -1.78 -20.29 -16.64
CA PRO A 194 -2.21 -18.91 -16.63
C PRO A 194 -2.61 -18.43 -15.24
N PHE A 195 -2.36 -17.16 -14.95
CA PHE A 195 -2.68 -16.54 -13.67
C PHE A 195 -3.32 -15.16 -13.81
N VAL A 196 -4.07 -14.78 -12.78
CA VAL A 196 -4.48 -13.39 -12.52
C VAL A 196 -4.19 -13.03 -11.06
N ARG A 197 -3.76 -11.80 -10.80
CA ARG A 197 -3.34 -11.31 -9.48
C ARG A 197 -3.82 -9.88 -9.27
N ALA A 198 -4.37 -9.59 -8.11
CA ALA A 198 -4.74 -8.25 -7.68
C ALA A 198 -4.17 -8.00 -6.28
N VAL A 199 -3.35 -6.95 -6.13
CA VAL A 199 -2.78 -6.54 -4.84
C VAL A 199 -3.18 -5.09 -4.58
N GLY A 200 -3.81 -4.84 -3.43
CA GLY A 200 -4.18 -3.50 -2.96
C GLY A 200 -3.38 -3.08 -1.74
N LYS A 201 -3.13 -1.77 -1.62
CA LYS A 201 -2.51 -1.13 -0.47
C LYS A 201 -3.31 0.08 0.01
N ARG A 202 -3.42 0.26 1.33
CA ARG A 202 -4.02 1.45 1.97
C ARG A 202 -3.07 1.98 3.06
N PHE A 203 -2.66 3.24 2.95
CA PHE A 203 -1.78 3.92 3.92
C PHE A 203 -2.54 4.96 4.75
N ALA A 204 -2.61 4.80 6.08
CA ALA A 204 -3.31 5.74 6.94
C ALA A 204 -2.51 6.15 8.17
N SER A 205 -2.30 7.45 8.35
CA SER A 205 -1.67 7.99 9.57
C SER A 205 -2.63 7.93 10.76
N LEU A 206 -2.26 7.15 11.78
CA LEU A 206 -3.02 6.93 13.00
C LEU A 206 -2.57 7.92 14.09
N GLY A 207 -3.03 9.16 13.98
CA GLY A 207 -2.66 10.25 14.89
C GLY A 207 -1.46 11.05 14.36
N GLU A 208 -0.41 11.20 15.17
CA GLU A 208 0.76 12.03 14.84
C GLU A 208 2.09 11.25 14.89
N LEU A 209 2.07 9.95 15.18
CA LEU A 209 3.26 9.13 15.45
C LEU A 209 3.20 7.70 14.91
N TRP A 210 2.04 7.26 14.40
CA TRP A 210 1.86 5.91 13.86
C TRP A 210 1.42 6.01 12.42
N GLU A 211 2.04 5.23 11.55
CA GLU A 211 1.54 4.92 10.21
C GLU A 211 0.95 3.51 10.21
N PHE A 212 -0.03 3.29 9.35
CA PHE A 212 -0.65 1.99 9.13
C PHE A 212 -0.70 1.67 7.64
N GLU A 213 -0.13 0.52 7.25
CA GLU A 213 -0.31 -0.08 5.93
C GLU A 213 -1.20 -1.32 6.06
N LEU A 214 -2.27 -1.36 5.26
CA LEU A 214 -2.98 -2.60 4.93
C LEU A 214 -2.54 -3.03 3.53
N ARG A 215 -1.87 -4.18 3.41
CA ARG A 215 -1.67 -4.86 2.12
C ARG A 215 -2.64 -6.04 2.04
N SER A 216 -3.29 -6.22 0.90
CA SER A 216 -4.12 -7.40 0.64
C SER A 216 -3.95 -7.86 -0.79
N GLY A 217 -3.62 -9.13 -0.98
CA GLY A 217 -3.42 -9.77 -2.28
C GLY A 217 -4.42 -10.90 -2.48
N VAL A 218 -4.97 -11.01 -3.68
CA VAL A 218 -5.72 -12.20 -4.13
C VAL A 218 -5.21 -12.60 -5.50
N GLU A 219 -4.94 -13.89 -5.63
CA GLU A 219 -4.37 -14.51 -6.81
C GLU A 219 -5.16 -15.74 -7.21
N TRP A 220 -5.16 -16.04 -8.51
CA TRP A 220 -5.65 -17.30 -9.02
C TRP A 220 -4.69 -17.85 -10.06
N PHE A 221 -4.28 -19.10 -9.87
CA PHE A 221 -3.52 -19.91 -10.82
C PHE A 221 -4.40 -21.07 -11.30
N ASN A 222 -4.21 -21.49 -12.54
CA ASN A 222 -4.96 -22.63 -13.08
C ASN A 222 -4.52 -23.96 -12.45
N SER A 223 -3.28 -24.09 -11.97
CA SER A 223 -2.83 -25.33 -11.30
C SER A 223 -3.18 -25.40 -9.81
N SER A 224 -3.03 -24.30 -9.06
CA SER A 224 -3.08 -24.30 -7.58
C SER A 224 -4.27 -23.51 -6.99
N GLY A 225 -5.22 -23.08 -7.82
CA GLY A 225 -6.45 -22.45 -7.35
C GLY A 225 -6.24 -21.03 -6.83
N VAL A 226 -6.94 -20.67 -5.76
CA VAL A 226 -6.90 -19.32 -5.18
C VAL A 226 -5.89 -19.24 -4.03
N HIS A 227 -5.10 -18.17 -4.04
CA HIS A 227 -4.24 -17.76 -2.92
C HIS A 227 -4.64 -16.35 -2.49
N ALA A 228 -4.74 -16.10 -1.18
CA ALA A 228 -5.04 -14.79 -0.63
C ALA A 228 -4.13 -14.47 0.56
N GLU A 229 -3.47 -13.32 0.51
CA GLU A 229 -2.65 -12.80 1.62
C GLU A 229 -3.23 -11.47 2.13
N THR A 230 -3.08 -11.19 3.43
CA THR A 230 -3.46 -9.90 4.01
C THR A 230 -2.58 -9.56 5.22
N ASP A 231 -1.94 -8.41 5.15
CA ASP A 231 -1.00 -7.91 6.15
C ASP A 231 -1.53 -6.60 6.76
N PHE A 232 -1.54 -6.55 8.10
CA PHE A 232 -1.81 -5.35 8.89
C PHE A 232 -0.50 -4.88 9.52
N ILE A 233 0.07 -3.80 8.99
CA ILE A 233 1.37 -3.28 9.36
C ILE A 233 1.18 -1.96 10.11
N PHE A 234 1.69 -1.90 11.34
CA PHE A 234 1.68 -0.70 12.17
C PHE A 234 3.12 -0.27 12.45
N GLU A 235 3.45 0.97 12.12
CA GLU A 235 4.82 1.47 12.18
C GLU A 235 4.93 2.79 12.92
N ARG A 236 6.04 2.98 13.61
CA ARG A 236 6.30 4.17 14.41
C ARG A 236 7.79 4.44 14.55
N LEU A 237 8.18 5.67 14.23
CA LEU A 237 9.49 6.19 14.59
C LEU A 237 9.57 6.35 16.12
N VAL A 238 10.57 5.71 16.73
CA VAL A 238 10.77 5.67 18.20
C VAL A 238 12.04 6.42 18.65
N GLY A 239 12.97 6.68 17.73
CA GLY A 239 14.17 7.52 17.93
C GLY A 239 14.61 8.13 16.60
N GLU A 240 15.70 8.92 16.58
CA GLU A 240 16.16 9.58 15.34
C GLU A 240 16.52 8.59 14.22
N ASN A 241 17.09 7.42 14.56
CA ASN A 241 17.52 6.37 13.63
C ASN A 241 16.76 5.03 13.82
N LEU A 242 15.65 5.04 14.57
CA LEU A 242 15.06 3.82 15.13
C LEU A 242 13.57 3.70 14.78
N LEU A 243 13.23 2.72 13.93
CA LEU A 243 11.87 2.45 13.45
C LEU A 243 11.32 1.14 14.04
N PHE A 244 10.18 1.22 14.72
CA PHE A 244 9.44 0.05 15.20
C PHE A 244 8.33 -0.34 14.22
N ARG A 245 8.24 -1.64 13.90
CA ARG A 245 7.20 -2.25 13.06
C ARG A 245 6.51 -3.39 13.80
N SER A 246 5.19 -3.44 13.74
CA SER A 246 4.34 -4.55 14.19
C SER A 246 3.50 -5.02 13.01
N ALA A 247 3.75 -6.22 12.50
CA ALA A 247 3.06 -6.79 11.37
C ALA A 247 2.25 -8.02 11.81
N THR A 248 0.94 -8.01 11.56
CA THR A 248 0.06 -9.18 11.64
C THR A 248 -0.18 -9.67 10.22
N LEU A 249 0.07 -10.95 9.96
CA LEU A 249 0.13 -11.54 8.63
C LEU A 249 -0.88 -12.69 8.52
N PHE A 250 -1.53 -12.82 7.37
CA PHE A 250 -2.43 -13.93 7.05
C PHE A 250 -2.18 -14.39 5.61
N ASP A 251 -2.04 -15.71 5.40
CA ASP A 251 -1.81 -16.35 4.08
C ASP A 251 -2.78 -17.55 4.00
N TRP A 252 -3.65 -17.58 2.99
CA TRP A 252 -4.64 -18.66 2.80
C TRP A 252 -4.59 -19.23 1.38
N ARG A 253 -4.67 -20.57 1.30
CA ARG A 253 -4.59 -21.33 0.05
C ARG A 253 -5.74 -22.31 -0.08
N ASP A 254 -6.32 -22.33 -1.27
CA ASP A 254 -7.44 -23.21 -1.63
C ASP A 254 -7.00 -24.69 -1.78
N GLU A 255 -5.81 -24.95 -2.33
CA GLU A 255 -5.30 -26.31 -2.56
C GLU A 255 -4.92 -27.05 -1.27
N ASP A 256 -4.33 -26.35 -0.30
CA ASP A 256 -3.89 -26.92 0.99
C ASP A 256 -4.99 -26.91 2.07
N ASP A 257 -6.08 -26.14 1.90
CA ASP A 257 -7.07 -25.77 2.93
C ASP A 257 -6.42 -25.22 4.22
N THR A 258 -5.27 -24.55 4.07
CA THR A 258 -4.51 -23.93 5.17
C THR A 258 -4.69 -22.42 5.15
N LEU A 259 -5.07 -21.87 6.31
CA LEU A 259 -4.81 -20.47 6.66
C LEU A 259 -3.63 -20.47 7.63
N GLU A 260 -2.54 -19.85 7.22
CA GLU A 260 -1.40 -19.51 8.06
C GLU A 260 -1.55 -18.10 8.61
N PHE A 261 -1.03 -17.88 9.82
CA PHE A 261 -1.07 -16.59 10.48
C PHE A 261 0.25 -16.32 11.19
N GLY A 262 0.64 -15.05 11.20
CA GLY A 262 1.90 -14.59 11.76
C GLY A 262 1.74 -13.30 12.55
N GLN A 263 2.56 -13.14 13.57
CA GLN A 263 2.78 -11.86 14.24
C GLN A 263 4.28 -11.64 14.36
N LYS A 264 4.78 -10.59 13.72
CA LYS A 264 6.20 -10.20 13.71
C LYS A 264 6.35 -8.78 14.25
N TRP A 265 7.23 -8.62 15.23
CA TRP A 265 7.70 -7.32 15.71
C TRP A 265 9.12 -7.13 15.23
N SER A 266 9.42 -5.95 14.70
CA SER A 266 10.74 -5.59 14.19
C SER A 266 11.16 -4.23 14.72
N LEU A 267 12.45 -4.08 15.02
CA LEU A 267 13.07 -2.83 15.40
C LEU A 267 14.29 -2.62 14.49
N TYR A 268 14.17 -1.70 13.55
CA TYR A 268 15.21 -1.35 12.59
C TYR A 268 16.03 -0.17 13.15
N ASP A 269 17.35 -0.33 13.19
CA ASP A 269 18.32 0.62 13.76
C ASP A 269 19.40 0.96 12.71
N GLU A 270 19.42 2.21 12.24
CA GLU A 270 20.43 2.71 11.27
C GLU A 270 21.71 3.13 12.02
N LEU A 271 22.73 2.27 12.00
CA LEU A 271 24.00 2.49 12.70
C LEU A 271 24.92 3.45 11.93
N SER A 272 24.89 3.39 10.60
CA SER A 272 25.63 4.23 9.66
C SER A 272 24.93 4.20 8.29
N PRO A 273 25.24 5.14 7.36
CA PRO A 273 24.74 5.11 5.98
C PRO A 273 25.13 3.87 5.15
N ARG A 274 25.86 2.91 5.74
CA ARG A 274 26.23 1.62 5.14
C ARG A 274 26.03 0.43 6.06
N ASP A 275 25.65 0.63 7.32
CA ASP A 275 25.59 -0.39 8.35
C ASP A 275 24.28 -0.23 9.11
N ALA A 276 23.47 -1.28 9.18
CA ALA A 276 22.24 -1.26 9.96
C ALA A 276 22.01 -2.61 10.63
N ILE A 277 21.10 -2.64 11.60
CA ILE A 277 20.66 -3.89 12.25
C ILE A 277 19.14 -3.90 12.43
N ALA A 278 18.50 -5.04 12.14
CA ALA A 278 17.07 -5.25 12.36
C ALA A 278 16.87 -6.37 13.38
N TYR A 279 16.30 -6.04 14.54
CA TYR A 279 15.95 -7.01 15.57
C TYR A 279 14.53 -7.52 15.33
N HIS A 280 14.34 -8.83 15.29
CA HIS A 280 13.05 -9.45 15.03
C HIS A 280 12.65 -10.40 16.17
N LEU A 281 11.36 -10.37 16.50
CA LEU A 281 10.67 -11.35 17.33
C LEU A 281 9.40 -11.73 16.59
N GLY A 282 9.07 -13.00 16.49
CA GLY A 282 7.78 -13.37 15.92
C GLY A 282 7.29 -14.76 16.23
N VAL A 283 6.04 -14.98 15.87
CA VAL A 283 5.23 -16.16 16.18
C VAL A 283 4.40 -16.51 14.96
N TYR A 284 4.45 -17.76 14.52
CA TYR A 284 3.68 -18.25 13.38
C TYR A 284 2.88 -19.49 13.74
N GLY A 285 1.80 -19.72 13.02
CA GLY A 285 0.97 -20.90 13.17
C GLY A 285 0.01 -21.09 12.01
N ASN A 286 -0.71 -22.21 12.05
CA ASN A 286 -1.75 -22.53 11.09
C ASN A 286 -3.11 -22.77 11.78
N SER A 287 -4.19 -22.49 11.06
CA SER A 287 -5.56 -22.55 11.59
C SER A 287 -6.62 -22.57 10.50
N TYR A 288 -7.18 -23.74 10.19
CA TYR A 288 -8.53 -23.81 9.60
C TYR A 288 -9.61 -24.08 10.66
N SER A 289 -9.41 -25.09 11.52
CA SER A 289 -10.35 -25.46 12.60
C SER A 289 -9.73 -25.55 14.00
N HIS A 290 -8.41 -25.71 14.10
CA HIS A 290 -7.68 -25.88 15.34
C HIS A 290 -6.38 -25.09 15.27
N SER A 291 -6.38 -23.84 15.77
CA SER A 291 -5.20 -22.98 15.77
C SER A 291 -4.04 -23.63 16.53
N ARG A 292 -2.87 -23.70 15.89
CA ARG A 292 -1.63 -24.22 16.47
C ARG A 292 -0.49 -23.27 16.14
N ILE A 293 0.23 -22.82 17.17
CA ILE A 293 1.51 -22.12 16.98
C ILE A 293 2.56 -23.12 16.52
N ASN A 294 3.17 -22.91 15.37
CA ASN A 294 4.23 -23.75 14.83
C ASN A 294 5.58 -23.35 15.40
N THR A 295 5.93 -22.06 15.33
CA THR A 295 7.28 -21.59 15.64
C THR A 295 7.24 -20.24 16.35
N TYR A 296 8.11 -20.09 17.34
CA TYR A 296 8.54 -18.79 17.87
C TYR A 296 9.98 -18.55 17.41
N PHE A 297 10.38 -17.33 17.10
CA PHE A 297 11.78 -17.03 16.79
C PHE A 297 12.20 -15.65 17.31
N ILE A 298 13.49 -15.51 17.59
CA ILE A 298 14.16 -14.23 17.80
C ILE A 298 15.42 -14.19 16.94
N SER A 299 15.66 -13.09 16.24
CA SER A 299 16.87 -12.90 15.42
C SER A 299 17.33 -11.45 15.37
N ALA A 300 18.55 -11.25 14.89
CA ALA A 300 19.10 -9.94 14.58
C ALA A 300 19.76 -10.00 13.20
N ASP A 301 19.20 -9.30 12.21
CA ASP A 301 19.75 -9.23 10.85
C ASP A 301 20.63 -7.99 10.70
N TYR A 302 21.95 -8.17 10.80
CA TYR A 302 22.93 -7.11 10.51
C TYR A 302 23.23 -7.11 9.01
N ARG A 303 22.99 -5.97 8.34
CA ARG A 303 23.24 -5.80 6.90
C ARG A 303 24.22 -4.66 6.65
N ARG A 304 25.08 -4.84 5.65
CA ARG A 304 26.13 -3.88 5.28
C ARG A 304 26.27 -3.70 3.76
N ASP A 305 26.32 -2.44 3.29
CA ASP A 305 26.90 -2.11 1.97
C ASP A 305 28.42 -2.27 2.02
N LEU A 306 28.93 -3.25 1.28
CA LEU A 306 30.36 -3.46 1.10
C LEU A 306 30.93 -2.54 0.02
N TYR A 307 30.17 -2.24 -1.03
CA TYR A 307 30.66 -1.47 -2.16
C TYR A 307 29.57 -0.91 -3.07
N LYS A 308 29.39 0.43 -3.02
CA LYS A 308 28.66 1.23 -4.01
C LYS A 308 27.23 0.74 -4.28
N ASP A 309 26.55 0.31 -3.22
CA ASP A 309 25.11 0.04 -3.23
C ASP A 309 24.70 -1.13 -4.17
N TRP A 310 25.66 -1.97 -4.58
CA TRP A 310 25.41 -3.18 -5.38
C TRP A 310 25.96 -4.47 -4.76
N LEU A 311 26.85 -4.41 -3.77
CA LEU A 311 27.38 -5.57 -3.05
C LEU A 311 27.08 -5.45 -1.56
N TYR A 312 26.30 -6.40 -1.04
CA TYR A 312 25.88 -6.43 0.36
C TYR A 312 26.34 -7.70 1.06
N MET A 313 26.43 -7.62 2.39
CA MET A 313 26.63 -8.76 3.29
C MET A 313 25.59 -8.72 4.39
N ASN A 314 24.97 -9.88 4.69
CA ASN A 314 24.14 -10.06 5.88
C ASN A 314 24.77 -11.06 6.85
N LEU A 315 24.50 -10.85 8.14
CA LEU A 315 24.80 -11.75 9.23
C LEU A 315 23.55 -11.87 10.11
N VAL A 316 22.96 -13.07 10.15
CA VAL A 316 21.67 -13.35 10.80
C VAL A 316 21.85 -14.44 11.86
N PRO A 317 22.29 -14.13 13.09
CA PRO A 317 22.05 -14.99 14.24
C PRO A 317 20.56 -15.09 14.54
N GLU A 318 20.08 -16.31 14.78
CA GLU A 318 18.69 -16.62 15.09
C GLU A 318 18.60 -17.74 16.15
N LEU A 319 17.57 -17.65 16.98
CA LEU A 319 17.16 -18.72 17.90
C LEU A 319 15.68 -19.01 17.65
N ALA A 320 15.42 -20.15 17.01
CA ALA A 320 14.09 -20.63 16.70
C ALA A 320 13.62 -21.67 17.74
N PHE A 321 12.32 -21.70 18.01
CA PHE A 321 11.67 -22.66 18.90
C PHE A 321 10.52 -23.32 18.12
N PRO A 322 10.81 -24.30 17.25
CA PRO A 322 9.79 -24.93 16.43
C PRO A 322 9.10 -26.07 17.20
N ARG A 323 7.79 -26.22 16.99
CA ARG A 323 6.93 -27.26 17.61
C ARG A 323 7.44 -28.67 17.34
N LYS A 324 8.05 -28.91 16.17
CA LYS A 324 8.62 -30.21 15.78
C LYS A 324 9.71 -30.69 16.74
N GLU A 325 10.49 -29.76 17.30
CA GLU A 325 11.49 -30.00 18.35
C GLU A 325 10.93 -29.80 19.77
N GLY A 326 9.61 -29.87 19.93
CA GLY A 326 8.93 -29.67 21.22
C GLY A 326 9.09 -28.27 21.82
N PHE A 327 9.35 -27.26 20.98
CA PHE A 327 9.77 -25.90 21.39
C PHE A 327 11.12 -25.86 22.14
N SER A 328 12.00 -26.86 21.93
CA SER A 328 13.42 -26.69 22.23
C SER A 328 13.99 -25.56 21.37
N GLY A 329 14.89 -24.77 21.95
CA GLY A 329 15.65 -23.78 21.19
C GLY A 329 16.61 -24.47 20.23
N VAL A 330 16.67 -23.96 19.00
CA VAL A 330 17.61 -24.35 17.96
C VAL A 330 18.33 -23.08 17.52
N ALA A 331 19.61 -22.95 17.87
CA ALA A 331 20.40 -21.82 17.40
C ALA A 331 20.79 -22.01 15.93
N SER A 332 20.79 -20.92 15.17
CA SER A 332 21.42 -20.86 13.85
C SER A 332 22.12 -19.53 13.63
N ILE A 333 23.00 -19.52 12.64
CA ILE A 333 23.59 -18.30 12.10
C ILE A 333 23.63 -18.44 10.58
N THR A 334 23.19 -17.42 9.86
CA THR A 334 23.29 -17.35 8.40
C THR A 334 24.21 -16.20 8.01
N VAL A 335 25.15 -16.46 7.10
CA VAL A 335 25.93 -15.42 6.40
C VAL A 335 25.50 -15.42 4.95
N SER A 336 25.24 -14.26 4.36
CA SER A 336 25.00 -14.17 2.93
C SER A 336 25.70 -12.97 2.29
N PHE A 337 25.96 -13.10 0.99
CA PHE A 337 26.45 -12.05 0.11
C PHE A 337 25.45 -11.84 -1.02
N GLU A 338 25.04 -10.59 -1.26
CA GLU A 338 24.09 -10.24 -2.31
C GLU A 338 24.70 -9.27 -3.32
N ILE A 339 24.48 -9.55 -4.60
CA ILE A 339 24.90 -8.73 -5.73
C ILE A 339 23.65 -8.28 -6.49
N PHE A 340 23.51 -6.96 -6.69
CA PHE A 340 22.44 -6.36 -7.47
C PHE A 340 22.96 -5.74 -8.76
N PHE A 341 22.22 -5.97 -9.85
CA PHE A 341 22.34 -5.23 -11.10
C PHE A 341 20.97 -4.59 -11.36
N ARG A 342 20.95 -3.28 -11.63
CA ARG A 342 19.75 -2.47 -11.92
C ARG A 342 20.00 -1.62 -13.17
#